data_AF-A0A7I7SKS7-F1
#
_entry.id   AF-A0A7I7SKS7-F1
#
_cell.length_a   1.000
_cell.length_b   1.000
_cell.length_c   1.000
_cell.angle_alpha   90.00
_cell.angle_beta   90.00
_cell.angle_gamma   90.00
#
_symmetry.space_group_name_H-M   'P 1'
#
loop_
_entity.id
_entity.type
_entity.pdbx_description
1 polymer ?
#
loop_
_entity_poly.entity_id
_entity_poly.type
_entity_poly.pdbx_seq_one_letter_code
_entity_poly.pdbx_strand_id
1 'polypeptide(L)'
;MQYVDGGNATRLPAFELITGATPFTADDPLALIDAHLHLPPPEVSRQIAWLPRLFDMVIARAIAKDPDRRYPSCTERVRQLTDVVRWSAQNT
;
A
#
# COMPACT_ATOMS: atom_id res chain seq x y z
N MET A 1 31.33 -4.66 1.71
CA MET A 1 30.65 -4.17 2.93
C MET A 1 29.28 -3.62 2.50
N GLN A 2 28.34 -4.50 2.21
CA GLN A 2 26.95 -4.10 1.92
C GLN A 2 26.20 -4.21 3.23
N TYR A 3 26.15 -3.10 3.95
CA TYR A 3 25.17 -2.89 5.01
C TYR A 3 23.82 -2.77 4.27
N VAL A 4 23.12 -3.89 4.16
CA VAL A 4 21.73 -3.92 3.69
C VAL A 4 20.90 -3.21 4.74
N ASP A 5 20.53 -1.98 4.39
CA ASP A 5 19.72 -1.05 5.16
C ASP A 5 18.47 -1.75 5.74
N GLY A 6 18.47 -1.95 7.06
CA GLY A 6 17.37 -2.52 7.83
C GLY A 6 16.18 -1.57 8.00
N GLY A 7 15.83 -0.80 6.96
CA GLY A 7 14.92 0.34 7.06
C GLY A 7 14.06 0.65 5.83
N ASN A 8 14.01 -0.20 4.80
CA ASN A 8 13.33 0.13 3.53
C ASN A 8 11.92 -0.48 3.34
N ALA A 9 11.29 -1.02 4.39
CA ALA A 9 10.15 -1.93 4.22
C ALA A 9 8.76 -1.30 4.07
N THR A 10 8.54 0.01 4.24
CA THR A 10 7.14 0.52 4.13
C THR A 10 6.99 1.97 3.70
N ARG A 11 7.51 2.31 2.52
CA ARG A 11 6.98 3.45 1.78
C ARG A 11 6.28 2.94 0.54
N LEU A 12 4.98 3.23 0.44
CA LEU A 12 4.19 3.01 -0.76
C LEU A 12 4.06 4.37 -1.47
N PRO A 13 5.06 4.84 -2.25
CA PRO A 13 4.97 6.14 -2.91
C PRO A 13 3.74 6.24 -3.82
N ALA A 14 3.31 5.15 -4.45
CA ALA A 14 2.06 5.11 -5.21
C ALA A 14 0.80 5.31 -4.34
N PHE A 15 0.80 4.85 -3.09
CA PHE A 15 -0.30 5.10 -2.16
C PHE A 15 -0.31 6.56 -1.71
N GLU A 16 0.84 7.12 -1.33
CA GLU A 16 0.97 8.53 -0.95
C GLU A 16 0.56 9.46 -2.11
N LEU A 17 0.89 9.11 -3.35
CA LEU A 17 0.50 9.89 -4.53
C LEU A 17 -1.01 9.89 -4.80
N ILE A 18 -1.71 8.81 -4.44
CA ILE A 18 -3.15 8.67 -4.72
C ILE A 18 -4.00 9.14 -3.55
N THR A 19 -3.54 8.89 -2.33
CA THR A 19 -4.28 9.19 -1.09
C THR A 19 -3.85 10.47 -0.40
N GLY A 20 -2.66 10.98 -0.73
CA GLY A 20 -2.02 12.10 -0.03
C GLY A 20 -1.52 11.75 1.38
N ALA A 21 -1.67 10.50 1.84
CA ALA A 21 -1.36 10.07 3.19
C ALA A 21 -0.47 8.81 3.19
N THR A 22 0.13 8.48 4.33
CA THR A 22 0.80 7.19 4.53
C THR A 22 -0.22 6.12 4.99
N PRO A 23 0.02 4.83 4.72
CA PRO A 23 -0.92 3.77 5.11
C PRO A 23 -1.14 3.67 6.62
N PHE A 24 -0.11 4.02 7.40
CA PHE A 24 -0.17 4.09 8.85
C PHE A 24 0.42 5.43 9.29
N THR A 25 -0.19 6.01 10.33
CA THR A 25 0.26 7.23 10.98
C THR A 25 0.29 6.97 12.49
N ALA A 26 1.33 7.45 13.15
CA ALA A 26 1.45 7.40 14.60
C ALA A 26 2.38 8.54 15.06
N ASP A 27 2.11 9.08 16.25
CA ASP A 27 2.88 10.19 16.83
C ASP A 27 4.23 9.72 17.42
N ASP A 28 4.38 8.41 17.63
CA ASP A 28 5.57 7.79 18.20
C ASP A 28 6.17 6.73 17.25
N PRO A 29 7.51 6.67 17.07
CA PRO A 29 8.15 5.71 16.19
C PRO A 29 7.91 4.24 16.54
N LEU A 30 7.82 3.87 17.84
CA LEU A 30 7.52 2.50 18.24
C LEU A 30 6.06 2.16 17.92
N ALA A 31 5.14 3.10 18.15
CA ALA A 31 3.74 2.94 17.75
C ALA A 31 3.59 2.80 16.22
N LEU A 32 4.41 3.51 15.43
CA LEU A 32 4.43 3.36 13.98
C LEU A 32 4.94 1.98 13.55
N ILE A 33 6.00 1.48 14.19
CA ILE A 33 6.51 0.12 13.94
C ILE A 33 5.46 -0.92 14.32
N ASP A 34 4.81 -0.77 15.47
CA ASP A 34 3.74 -1.66 15.92
C ASP A 34 2.57 -1.68 14.93
N ALA A 35 2.16 -0.51 14.43
CA ALA A 35 1.16 -0.39 13.37
C ALA A 35 1.58 -1.15 12.10
N HIS A 36 2.84 -1.01 11.71
CA HIS A 36 3.41 -1.71 10.56
C HIS A 36 3.50 -3.23 10.75
N LEU A 37 3.54 -3.73 11.99
CA LEU A 37 3.60 -5.16 12.27
C LEU A 37 2.21 -5.77 12.45
N HIS A 38 1.30 -5.08 13.13
CA HIS A 38 0.07 -5.69 13.65
C HIS A 38 -1.21 -5.14 13.02
N LEU A 39 -1.25 -3.87 12.60
CA LEU A 39 -2.49 -3.31 12.07
C LEU A 39 -2.81 -3.86 10.68
N PRO A 40 -4.11 -4.10 10.41
CA PRO A 40 -4.55 -4.48 9.07
C PRO A 40 -4.34 -3.32 8.09
N PRO A 41 -4.14 -3.63 6.80
CA PRO A 41 -4.09 -2.61 5.75
C PRO A 41 -5.31 -1.68 5.78
N PRO A 42 -5.14 -0.36 5.60
CA PRO A 42 -6.27 0.56 5.51
C PRO A 42 -7.10 0.29 4.24
N GLU A 43 -8.42 0.45 4.37
CA GLU A 43 -9.36 0.39 3.25
C GLU A 43 -9.58 1.81 2.68
N VAL A 44 -8.82 2.16 1.63
CA VAL A 44 -8.84 3.47 0.98
C VAL A 44 -10.15 3.71 0.25
N SER A 45 -10.78 2.67 -0.29
CA SER A 45 -12.09 2.80 -0.96
C SER A 45 -13.19 3.32 -0.03
N ARG A 46 -13.03 3.16 1.30
CA ARG A 46 -13.94 3.76 2.30
C ARG A 46 -13.72 5.26 2.49
N GLN A 47 -12.52 5.76 2.21
CA GLN A 47 -12.16 7.17 2.37
C GLN A 47 -12.38 7.96 1.08
N ILE A 48 -12.19 7.33 -0.07
CA ILE A 48 -12.25 7.96 -1.39
C ILE A 48 -13.34 7.28 -2.22
N ALA A 49 -14.49 7.94 -2.36
CA ALA A 49 -15.71 7.34 -2.94
C ALA A 49 -15.58 6.90 -4.41
N TRP A 50 -14.68 7.51 -5.19
CA TRP A 50 -14.45 7.12 -6.58
C TRP A 50 -13.48 5.94 -6.74
N LEU A 51 -12.80 5.52 -5.67
CA LEU A 51 -11.88 4.39 -5.72
C LEU A 51 -12.63 3.06 -5.53
N PRO A 52 -12.44 2.08 -6.43
CA PRO A 52 -13.07 0.78 -6.29
C PRO A 52 -12.41 -0.04 -5.18
N ARG A 53 -13.16 -0.98 -4.59
CA ARG A 53 -12.63 -1.95 -3.59
C ARG A 53 -11.46 -2.78 -4.10
N LEU A 54 -11.33 -2.93 -5.43
CA LEU A 54 -10.15 -3.52 -6.08
C LEU A 54 -8.85 -2.81 -5.69
N PHE A 55 -8.90 -1.51 -5.42
CA PHE A 55 -7.75 -0.74 -4.96
C PHE A 55 -7.25 -1.22 -3.60
N ASP A 56 -8.16 -1.49 -2.66
CA ASP A 56 -7.81 -1.98 -1.31
C ASP A 56 -7.10 -3.33 -1.38
N MET A 57 -7.48 -4.21 -2.30
CA MET A 57 -6.82 -5.49 -2.50
C MET A 57 -5.36 -5.31 -2.96
N VAL A 58 -5.11 -4.36 -3.85
CA VAL A 58 -3.76 -4.05 -4.34
C VAL A 58 -2.90 -3.46 -3.21
N ILE A 59 -3.46 -2.58 -2.38
CA ILE A 59 -2.77 -2.03 -1.22
C ILE A 59 -2.50 -3.11 -0.17
N ALA A 60 -3.50 -3.90 0.19
CA ALA A 60 -3.36 -4.99 1.15
C ALA A 60 -2.28 -5.99 0.73
N ARG A 61 -2.20 -6.29 -0.56
CA ARG A 61 -1.13 -7.12 -1.11
C ARG A 61 0.24 -6.44 -1.04
N ALA A 62 0.31 -5.15 -1.35
CA ALA A 62 1.57 -4.40 -1.35
C ALA A 62 2.20 -4.26 0.05
N ILE A 63 1.39 -4.17 1.11
CA ILE A 63 1.84 -4.10 2.51
C ILE A 63 1.54 -5.37 3.32
N ALA A 64 1.40 -6.51 2.64
CA ALA A 64 1.23 -7.79 3.31
C ALA A 64 2.41 -8.03 4.28
N LYS A 65 2.12 -8.51 5.49
CA LYS A 65 3.16 -8.82 6.49
C LYS A 65 4.04 -9.97 6.00
N ASP A 66 3.39 -10.96 5.38
CA ASP A 66 4.03 -12.06 4.66
C ASP A 66 4.63 -11.56 3.33
N PRO A 67 5.96 -11.63 3.14
CA PRO A 67 6.61 -11.20 1.91
C PRO A 67 6.22 -12.04 0.69
N ASP A 68 5.86 -13.31 0.85
CA ASP A 68 5.44 -14.18 -0.27
C ASP A 68 4.06 -13.78 -0.80
N ARG A 69 3.26 -13.08 0.02
CA ARG A 69 1.99 -12.50 -0.40
C ARG A 69 2.17 -11.18 -1.14
N ARG A 70 3.34 -10.54 -1.08
CA ARG A 70 3.59 -9.26 -1.76
C ARG A 70 3.70 -9.43 -3.27
N TYR A 71 3.75 -8.30 -3.96
CA TYR A 71 4.11 -8.31 -5.37
C TYR A 71 5.59 -8.67 -5.52
N PRO A 72 5.94 -9.57 -6.46
CA PRO A 72 7.32 -9.98 -6.69
C PRO A 72 8.19 -8.85 -7.22
N SER A 73 7.58 -7.78 -7.76
CA SER A 73 8.30 -6.59 -8.21
C SER A 73 7.47 -5.32 -8.05
N CYS A 74 8.17 -4.19 -7.99
CA CYS A 74 7.55 -2.86 -8.04
C CYS A 74 6.72 -2.67 -9.32
N THR A 75 7.22 -3.18 -10.45
CA THR A 75 6.56 -3.11 -11.77
C THR A 75 5.23 -3.84 -11.78
N GLU A 76 5.18 -5.05 -11.22
CA GLU A 76 3.95 -5.86 -11.17
C GLU A 76 2.86 -5.15 -10.35
N ARG A 77 3.27 -4.51 -9.24
CA ARG A 77 2.38 -3.69 -8.43
C ARG A 77 1.85 -2.47 -9.19
N VAL A 78 2.72 -1.72 -9.87
CA VAL A 78 2.31 -0.54 -10.67
C VAL A 78 1.37 -0.95 -11.80
N ARG A 79 1.61 -2.09 -12.43
CA ARG A 79 0.74 -2.65 -13.46
C ARG A 79 -0.67 -2.90 -12.91
N GLN A 80 -0.78 -3.63 -11.80
CA GLN A 80 -2.08 -3.89 -11.18
C GLN A 80 -2.80 -2.62 -10.73
N LEU A 81 -2.09 -1.66 -10.14
CA LEU A 81 -2.66 -0.34 -9.81
C LEU A 81 -3.22 0.36 -11.05
N THR A 82 -2.47 0.36 -12.15
CA THR A 82 -2.87 0.99 -13.41
C THR A 82 -4.12 0.32 -13.99
N ASP A 83 -4.19 -1.00 -13.93
CA ASP A 83 -5.35 -1.76 -14.43
C ASP A 83 -6.61 -1.45 -13.61
N VAL A 84 -6.49 -1.33 -12.28
CA VAL A 84 -7.61 -0.97 -11.40
C VAL A 84 -8.11 0.45 -11.65
N VAL A 85 -7.21 1.42 -11.83
CA VAL A 85 -7.58 2.82 -12.14
C VAL A 85 -8.23 2.93 -13.51
N ARG A 86 -7.74 2.18 -14.51
CA ARG A 86 -8.35 2.14 -15.85
C ARG A 86 -9.73 1.50 -15.83
N TRP A 87 -9.90 0.45 -15.03
CA TRP A 87 -11.19 -0.20 -14.82
C TRP A 87 -12.20 0.78 -14.21
N SER A 88 -11.82 1.53 -13.16
CA SER A 88 -12.75 2.51 -12.55
C SER A 88 -13.19 3.59 -13.53
N ALA A 89 -12.31 4.04 -14.42
CA ALA A 89 -12.64 5.02 -15.45
C ALA A 89 -13.61 4.50 -16.53
N GLN A 90 -13.71 3.18 -16.71
CA GLN A 90 -14.58 2.54 -17.71
C GLN A 90 -15.92 2.05 -17.12
N ASN A 91 -15.99 1.93 -15.79
CA ASN A 91 -17.12 1.38 -15.06
C ASN A 91 -17.86 2.43 -14.20
N THR A 92 -17.69 3.72 -14.53
CA THR A 92 -18.48 4.85 -14.00
C THR A 92 -19.45 5.31 -15.06
#